data_AF-A0AAE0FVX1-F1
#
_entry.id   AF-A0AAE0FVX1-F1
#
_cell.length_a   1.000
_cell.length_b   1.000
_cell.length_c   1.000
_cell.angle_alpha   90.00
_cell.angle_beta   90.00
_cell.angle_gamma   90.00
#
_symmetry.space_group_name_H-M   'P 1'
#
loop_
_entity.id
_entity.type
_entity.pdbx_description
1 polymer ?
#
loop_
_entity_poly.entity_id
_entity_poly.type
_entity_poly.pdbx_seq_one_letter_code
_entity_poly.pdbx_strand_id
1 'polypeptide(L)'
;MSGPGRRQEESIYNLLDDAPLDPLRVTPVQNTRPAQDPRAVTHIEKNNPQRLASHQNSSQMSHFLNPEQGIRDQMTRHGIQPRNHSRDNRAAIREASAKNHFMKKNDDEAAQQANKPRRLPGGPPLGRPRAASAREAGGRDFVRENASEVVIPASKGAHALRKESASEEPAQKHGNFGKVPVYLQDRKMQMAELEAERRAALEDADVPPGMKVLTEPERLQMVQQLAETKAQVETELQKLPFTVETPSQIKRKQGLEDRLKEVEDALRVFSRKRVLVRK
;
A
#
# COMPACT_ATOMS: atom_id res chain seq x y z
N MET A 1 59.19 -19.28 -1.12
CA MET A 1 57.94 -18.77 -0.50
C MET A 1 57.08 -18.15 -1.59
N SER A 2 55.93 -18.72 -1.91
CA SER A 2 54.82 -18.01 -2.55
C SER A 2 53.57 -18.90 -2.46
N GLY A 3 52.56 -18.46 -1.70
CA GLY A 3 51.33 -19.21 -1.42
C GLY A 3 50.28 -19.02 -2.52
N PRO A 4 49.37 -19.99 -2.73
CA PRO A 4 48.35 -19.88 -3.76
C PRO A 4 47.22 -18.91 -3.36
N GLY A 5 46.83 -18.07 -4.33
CA GLY A 5 45.81 -17.03 -4.18
C GLY A 5 44.41 -17.57 -3.85
N ARG A 6 43.74 -16.85 -2.95
CA ARG A 6 42.33 -17.02 -2.62
C ARG A 6 41.47 -16.73 -3.86
N ARG A 7 40.69 -17.71 -4.29
CA ARG A 7 39.54 -17.46 -5.19
C ARG A 7 38.45 -16.81 -4.35
N GLN A 8 37.97 -15.66 -4.76
CA GLN A 8 36.80 -15.03 -4.18
C GLN A 8 35.57 -15.82 -4.64
N GLU A 9 34.80 -16.34 -3.69
CA GLU A 9 33.47 -16.89 -3.94
C GLU A 9 32.51 -15.70 -4.08
N GLU A 10 32.15 -15.36 -5.32
CA GLU A 10 31.11 -14.38 -5.59
C GLU A 10 29.74 -15.01 -5.30
N SER A 11 29.02 -14.46 -4.31
CA SER A 11 27.68 -14.88 -3.92
C SER A 11 26.65 -14.57 -5.00
N ILE A 12 25.81 -15.56 -5.34
CA ILE A 12 24.78 -15.53 -6.40
C ILE A 12 23.60 -14.56 -6.10
N TYR A 13 23.66 -13.80 -5.01
CA TYR A 13 22.57 -12.92 -4.55
C TYR A 13 22.75 -11.42 -4.83
N ASN A 14 23.70 -11.03 -5.71
CA ASN A 14 23.92 -9.62 -6.07
C ASN A 14 23.60 -9.32 -7.54
N LEU A 15 22.42 -9.70 -8.01
CA LEU A 15 21.97 -9.28 -9.33
C LEU A 15 20.46 -9.18 -9.42
N LEU A 16 19.82 -8.29 -8.66
CA LEU A 16 18.43 -7.90 -8.96
C LEU A 16 17.97 -6.56 -8.34
N ASP A 17 18.85 -5.57 -8.18
CA ASP A 17 18.43 -4.20 -7.89
C ASP A 17 19.25 -3.25 -8.77
N ASP A 18 18.65 -2.85 -9.91
CA ASP A 18 18.83 -1.55 -10.57
C ASP A 18 18.06 -1.56 -11.91
N ALA A 19 16.75 -1.33 -11.84
CA ALA A 19 15.98 -0.86 -13.00
C ALA A 19 14.91 0.15 -12.52
N PRO A 20 14.93 1.40 -12.98
CA PRO A 20 13.93 2.38 -12.60
C PRO A 20 12.56 2.00 -13.22
N LEU A 21 11.54 1.92 -12.38
CA LEU A 21 10.15 1.72 -12.82
C LEU A 21 9.62 3.02 -13.42
N ASP A 22 9.52 3.07 -14.75
CA ASP A 22 8.75 4.09 -15.47
C ASP A 22 7.24 3.94 -15.17
N PRO A 23 6.55 4.97 -14.66
CA PRO A 23 5.10 4.97 -14.59
C PRO A 23 4.54 5.39 -15.96
N LEU A 24 3.48 4.69 -16.41
CA LEU A 24 2.61 4.99 -17.57
C LEU A 24 2.97 4.30 -18.91
N ARG A 25 2.58 3.02 -19.02
CA ARG A 25 2.09 2.46 -20.30
C ARG A 25 0.76 1.75 -20.10
N VAL A 26 -0.31 2.51 -20.26
CA VAL A 26 -1.67 1.99 -20.47
C VAL A 26 -1.73 1.51 -21.93
N THR A 27 -1.81 0.20 -22.17
CA THR A 27 -2.19 -0.32 -23.48
C THR A 27 -3.72 -0.38 -23.56
N PRO A 28 -4.35 0.13 -24.63
CA PRO A 28 -5.80 0.07 -24.77
C PRO A 28 -6.20 -1.35 -25.20
N VAL A 29 -7.02 -2.01 -24.37
CA VAL A 29 -7.74 -3.24 -24.76
C VAL A 29 -8.84 -2.84 -25.74
N GLN A 30 -8.71 -3.26 -27.00
CA GLN A 30 -9.76 -3.10 -27.99
C GLN A 30 -10.94 -4.03 -27.68
N ASN A 31 -12.02 -3.46 -27.15
CA ASN A 31 -13.31 -4.11 -27.04
C ASN A 31 -14.00 -4.10 -28.41
N THR A 32 -14.12 -5.26 -29.05
CA THR A 32 -15.01 -5.45 -30.20
C THR A 32 -16.45 -5.57 -29.71
N ARG A 33 -17.28 -4.56 -30.00
CA ARG A 33 -18.75 -4.62 -29.82
C ARG A 33 -19.36 -5.44 -30.96
N PRO A 34 -20.32 -6.35 -30.72
CA PRO A 34 -21.10 -6.93 -31.80
C PRO A 34 -22.06 -5.89 -32.39
N ALA A 35 -22.27 -5.97 -33.70
CA ALA A 35 -23.08 -5.07 -34.52
C ALA A 35 -24.53 -4.99 -34.03
N GLN A 36 -25.07 -3.76 -33.96
CA GLN A 36 -26.48 -3.49 -33.74
C GLN A 36 -27.16 -3.11 -35.07
N ASP A 37 -28.31 -3.70 -35.32
CA ASP A 37 -29.19 -3.45 -36.46
C ASP A 37 -29.67 -1.98 -36.53
N PRO A 38 -29.66 -1.33 -37.70
CA PRO A 38 -30.09 0.07 -37.82
C PRO A 38 -31.54 0.17 -38.28
N ARG A 39 -32.51 -0.14 -37.41
CA ARG A 39 -33.92 0.25 -37.63
C ARG A 39 -34.65 0.54 -36.31
N ALA A 40 -34.59 1.80 -35.85
CA ALA A 40 -35.73 2.55 -35.31
C ALA A 40 -35.26 3.94 -34.86
N VAL A 41 -35.69 4.96 -35.60
CA VAL A 41 -35.68 6.36 -35.17
C VAL A 41 -36.88 6.56 -34.25
N THR A 42 -36.68 7.13 -33.05
CA THR A 42 -37.58 8.17 -32.50
C THR A 42 -36.80 9.10 -31.58
N HIS A 43 -36.86 10.39 -31.89
CA HIS A 43 -36.46 11.49 -31.02
C HIS A 43 -37.46 11.62 -29.86
N ILE A 44 -36.96 11.67 -28.62
CA ILE A 44 -37.64 12.36 -27.50
C ILE A 44 -36.56 13.03 -26.63
N GLU A 45 -36.34 14.34 -26.84
CA GLU A 45 -35.85 15.25 -25.81
C GLU A 45 -36.89 15.34 -24.70
N LYS A 46 -36.56 15.02 -23.44
CA LYS A 46 -37.11 15.66 -22.23
C LYS A 46 -36.12 15.54 -21.05
N ASN A 47 -35.69 16.69 -20.55
CA ASN A 47 -35.49 17.04 -19.15
C ASN A 47 -34.65 16.10 -18.28
N ASN A 48 -33.45 16.55 -17.92
CA ASN A 48 -32.68 16.01 -16.79
C ASN A 48 -33.28 16.58 -15.48
N PRO A 49 -34.07 15.84 -14.68
CA PRO A 49 -34.41 16.31 -13.35
C PRO A 49 -33.14 16.24 -12.50
N GLN A 50 -32.75 17.38 -11.92
CA GLN A 50 -31.80 17.41 -10.83
C GLN A 50 -32.17 16.31 -9.83
N ARG A 51 -31.24 15.38 -9.58
CA ARG A 51 -31.42 14.33 -8.57
C ARG A 51 -31.64 15.01 -7.22
N LEU A 52 -32.89 15.02 -6.77
CA LEU A 52 -33.27 15.46 -5.43
C LEU A 52 -32.43 14.69 -4.41
N ALA A 53 -31.77 15.41 -3.51
CA ALA A 53 -31.02 14.83 -2.40
C ALA A 53 -31.97 13.93 -1.60
N SER A 54 -31.74 12.62 -1.68
CA SER A 54 -32.57 11.63 -0.97
C SER A 54 -32.45 11.84 0.53
N HIS A 55 -33.59 12.04 1.18
CA HIS A 55 -33.77 12.15 2.62
C HIS A 55 -32.89 11.16 3.40
N GLN A 56 -32.18 11.65 4.43
CA GLN A 56 -31.26 10.89 5.28
C GLN A 56 -31.92 9.79 6.15
N ASN A 57 -33.24 9.57 6.05
CA ASN A 57 -33.98 8.64 6.91
C ASN A 57 -34.64 7.47 6.15
N SER A 58 -34.45 7.36 4.82
CA SER A 58 -35.01 6.24 4.04
C SER A 58 -34.34 4.89 4.33
N SER A 59 -33.10 4.91 4.83
CA SER A 59 -32.30 3.71 5.10
C SER A 59 -32.89 2.84 6.23
N GLN A 60 -33.58 3.44 7.21
CA GLN A 60 -34.21 2.68 8.30
C GLN A 60 -35.44 1.93 7.81
N MET A 61 -36.33 2.59 7.06
CA MET A 61 -37.51 1.92 6.50
C MET A 61 -37.16 0.88 5.43
N SER A 62 -36.13 1.12 4.61
CA SER A 62 -35.69 0.12 3.62
C SER A 62 -35.14 -1.15 4.26
N HIS A 63 -34.49 -1.02 5.41
CA HIS A 63 -33.95 -2.15 6.15
C HIS A 63 -35.06 -2.97 6.83
N PHE A 64 -36.12 -2.32 7.29
CA PHE A 64 -37.31 -2.99 7.82
C PHE A 64 -38.07 -3.79 6.74
N LEU A 65 -38.18 -3.25 5.52
CA LEU A 65 -38.89 -3.91 4.42
C LEU A 65 -38.04 -5.00 3.75
N ASN A 66 -36.73 -4.79 3.69
CA ASN A 66 -35.76 -5.74 3.11
C ASN A 66 -34.61 -5.93 4.11
N PRO A 67 -34.72 -6.85 5.08
CA PRO A 67 -33.63 -7.10 6.02
C PRO A 67 -32.37 -7.55 5.28
N GLU A 68 -31.22 -7.20 5.82
CA GLU A 68 -29.93 -7.56 5.23
C GLU A 68 -29.58 -9.03 5.49
N GLN A 69 -29.17 -9.73 4.43
CA GLN A 69 -28.72 -11.12 4.52
C GLN A 69 -27.20 -11.14 4.73
N GLY A 70 -26.77 -10.67 5.90
CA GLY A 70 -25.38 -10.71 6.35
C GLY A 70 -24.46 -9.65 5.73
N ILE A 71 -23.18 -9.72 6.11
CA ILE A 71 -22.17 -8.68 5.86
C ILE A 71 -21.90 -8.49 4.36
N ARG A 72 -21.96 -9.55 3.55
CA ARG A 72 -21.74 -9.43 2.10
C ARG A 72 -22.89 -8.71 1.39
N ASP A 73 -24.13 -8.90 1.87
CA ASP A 73 -25.30 -8.22 1.34
C ASP A 73 -25.28 -6.72 1.72
N GLN A 74 -24.88 -6.40 2.96
CA GLN A 74 -24.58 -5.02 3.39
C GLN A 74 -23.59 -4.32 2.45
N MET A 75 -22.43 -4.94 2.22
CA MET A 75 -21.39 -4.36 1.35
C MET A 75 -21.96 -4.09 -0.06
N THR A 76 -22.70 -5.04 -0.62
CA THR A 76 -23.28 -4.93 -1.97
C THR A 76 -24.29 -3.78 -2.05
N ARG A 77 -25.14 -3.60 -1.03
CA ARG A 77 -26.12 -2.49 -0.95
C ARG A 77 -25.43 -1.13 -0.80
N HIS A 78 -24.29 -1.07 -0.12
CA HIS A 78 -23.43 0.11 -0.07
C HIS A 78 -22.60 0.32 -1.35
N GLY A 79 -22.81 -0.48 -2.40
CA GLY A 79 -22.09 -0.39 -3.67
C GLY A 79 -20.68 -0.97 -3.63
N ILE A 80 -20.31 -1.63 -2.53
CA ILE A 80 -19.01 -2.25 -2.32
C ILE A 80 -19.10 -3.72 -2.75
N GLN A 81 -18.36 -4.09 -3.79
CA GLN A 81 -18.31 -5.48 -4.25
C GLN A 81 -17.54 -6.35 -3.24
N PRO A 82 -18.15 -7.41 -2.67
CA PRO A 82 -17.45 -8.31 -1.76
C PRO A 82 -16.26 -8.98 -2.45
N ARG A 83 -15.11 -9.01 -1.77
CA ARG A 83 -13.89 -9.62 -2.31
C ARG A 83 -14.08 -11.11 -2.55
N ASN A 84 -13.74 -11.57 -3.76
CA ASN A 84 -13.86 -12.97 -4.13
C ASN A 84 -12.55 -13.74 -3.92
N HIS A 85 -12.36 -14.24 -2.69
CA HIS A 85 -11.19 -15.02 -2.32
C HIS A 85 -11.01 -16.30 -3.14
N SER A 86 -12.10 -16.90 -3.66
CA SER A 86 -11.97 -18.11 -4.49
C SER A 86 -11.28 -17.82 -5.83
N ARG A 87 -11.52 -16.61 -6.39
CA ARG A 87 -10.87 -16.14 -7.61
C ARG A 87 -9.40 -15.81 -7.34
N ASP A 88 -9.13 -15.09 -6.25
CA ASP A 88 -7.77 -14.72 -5.84
C ASP A 88 -6.93 -15.98 -5.56
N ASN A 89 -7.48 -16.96 -4.84
CA ASN A 89 -6.79 -18.21 -4.52
C ASN A 89 -6.51 -19.05 -5.79
N ARG A 90 -7.46 -19.12 -6.73
CA ARG A 90 -7.25 -19.81 -8.01
C ARG A 90 -6.16 -19.13 -8.86
N ALA A 91 -6.10 -17.80 -8.85
CA ALA A 91 -5.05 -17.05 -9.53
C ALA A 91 -3.69 -17.32 -8.88
N ALA A 92 -3.60 -17.27 -7.55
CA ALA A 92 -2.37 -17.55 -6.80
C ALA A 92 -1.85 -18.97 -7.04
N ILE A 93 -2.73 -19.98 -7.05
CA ILE A 93 -2.35 -21.38 -7.34
C ILE A 93 -1.83 -21.50 -8.78
N ARG A 94 -2.49 -20.84 -9.74
CA ARG A 94 -2.06 -20.85 -11.15
C ARG A 94 -0.69 -20.22 -11.30
N GLU A 95 -0.46 -19.06 -10.71
CA GLU A 95 0.83 -18.37 -10.75
C GLU A 95 1.95 -19.19 -10.10
N ALA A 96 1.69 -19.76 -8.91
CA ALA A 96 2.64 -20.64 -8.24
C ALA A 96 2.97 -21.88 -9.10
N SER A 97 1.96 -22.49 -9.73
CA SER A 97 2.17 -23.63 -10.63
C SER A 97 2.98 -23.25 -11.88
N ALA A 98 2.74 -22.07 -12.45
CA ALA A 98 3.48 -21.55 -13.59
C ALA A 98 4.94 -21.26 -13.23
N LYS A 99 5.19 -20.67 -12.05
CA LYS A 99 6.54 -20.42 -11.52
C LYS A 99 7.30 -21.72 -11.29
N ASN A 100 6.67 -22.72 -10.66
CA ASN A 100 7.29 -24.03 -10.46
C ASN A 100 7.60 -24.73 -11.80
N HIS A 101 6.71 -24.62 -12.77
CA HIS A 101 6.94 -25.16 -14.11
C HIS A 101 8.07 -24.45 -14.86
N PHE A 102 8.20 -23.13 -14.69
CA PHE A 102 9.31 -22.36 -15.25
C PHE A 102 10.65 -22.73 -14.60
N MET A 103 10.70 -22.85 -13.27
CA MET A 103 11.91 -23.28 -12.56
C MET A 103 12.34 -24.68 -13.01
N LYS A 104 11.39 -25.63 -13.12
CA LYS A 104 11.70 -26.98 -13.62
C LYS A 104 12.28 -26.96 -15.05
N LYS A 105 11.74 -26.13 -15.94
CA LYS A 105 12.30 -25.98 -17.29
C LYS A 105 13.71 -25.42 -17.28
N ASN A 106 13.97 -24.40 -16.47
CA ASN A 106 15.31 -23.84 -16.34
C ASN A 106 16.30 -24.85 -15.75
N ASP A 107 15.88 -25.65 -14.77
CA ASP A 107 16.69 -26.71 -14.19
C ASP A 107 16.99 -27.81 -15.23
N ASP A 108 16.00 -28.19 -16.04
CA ASP A 108 16.17 -29.15 -17.14
C ASP A 108 17.08 -28.60 -18.25
N GLU A 109 16.99 -27.31 -18.59
CA GLU A 109 17.84 -26.62 -19.56
C GLU A 109 19.29 -26.47 -19.05
N ALA A 110 19.46 -26.13 -17.77
CA ALA A 110 20.77 -26.08 -17.11
C ALA A 110 21.43 -27.47 -17.06
N ALA A 111 20.66 -28.52 -16.77
CA ALA A 111 21.12 -29.90 -16.80
C ALA A 111 21.53 -30.34 -18.22
N GLN A 112 20.80 -29.93 -19.26
CA GLN A 112 21.14 -30.20 -20.66
C GLN A 112 22.40 -29.44 -21.12
N GLN A 113 22.61 -28.20 -20.67
CA GLN A 113 23.84 -27.46 -20.94
C GLN A 113 25.06 -28.07 -20.24
N ALA A 114 24.90 -28.58 -19.02
CA ALA A 114 25.96 -29.30 -18.31
C ALA A 114 26.34 -30.64 -18.99
N ASN A 115 25.41 -31.27 -19.72
CA ASN A 115 25.62 -32.57 -20.39
C ASN A 115 25.99 -32.44 -21.88
N LYS A 116 26.30 -31.23 -22.38
CA LYS A 116 26.74 -31.02 -23.76
C LYS A 116 28.21 -31.44 -23.91
N PRO A 117 28.55 -32.45 -24.74
CA PRO A 117 29.92 -32.94 -24.83
C PRO A 117 30.83 -31.86 -25.44
N ARG A 118 31.76 -31.34 -24.65
CA ARG A 118 32.81 -30.44 -25.11
C ARG A 118 33.75 -31.23 -26.03
N ARG A 119 33.54 -31.13 -27.35
CA ARG A 119 34.41 -31.78 -28.36
C ARG A 119 35.79 -31.11 -28.34
N LEU A 120 36.76 -31.76 -27.69
CA LEU A 120 38.19 -31.49 -27.88
C LEU A 120 38.69 -32.36 -29.05
N PRO A 121 39.48 -31.82 -29.99
CA PRO A 121 40.04 -32.61 -31.08
C PRO A 121 41.31 -33.35 -30.61
N GLY A 122 41.36 -34.67 -30.84
CA GLY A 122 42.60 -35.45 -30.91
C GLY A 122 43.11 -36.06 -29.59
N GLY A 123 42.86 -37.37 -29.41
CA GLY A 123 43.55 -38.22 -28.43
C GLY A 123 43.04 -39.66 -28.51
N PRO A 124 43.92 -40.70 -28.54
CA PRO A 124 43.51 -42.08 -28.74
C PRO A 124 42.86 -42.68 -27.47
N PRO A 125 41.95 -43.67 -27.60
CA PRO A 125 41.12 -44.11 -26.49
C PRO A 125 41.88 -45.07 -25.58
N LEU A 126 42.05 -44.70 -24.31
CA LEU A 126 42.46 -45.63 -23.25
C LEU A 126 41.22 -46.17 -22.52
N GLY A 127 41.10 -47.49 -22.55
CA GLY A 127 40.31 -48.38 -21.67
C GLY A 127 39.13 -47.81 -20.89
N ARG A 128 37.92 -48.05 -21.39
CA ARG A 128 36.72 -48.11 -20.54
C ARG A 128 36.74 -49.42 -19.73
N PRO A 129 36.54 -49.42 -18.40
CA PRO A 129 35.98 -50.60 -17.77
C PRO A 129 34.55 -50.77 -18.30
N ARG A 130 34.31 -51.94 -18.89
CA ARG A 130 33.01 -52.42 -19.36
C ARG A 130 32.06 -52.51 -18.16
N ALA A 131 31.25 -51.47 -17.96
CA ALA A 131 30.08 -51.55 -17.09
C ALA A 131 29.12 -52.57 -17.71
N ALA A 132 29.03 -53.73 -17.07
CA ALA A 132 28.12 -54.78 -17.44
C ALA A 132 26.68 -54.25 -17.35
N SER A 133 25.93 -54.57 -18.40
CA SER A 133 24.48 -54.84 -18.41
C SER A 133 23.59 -53.97 -17.51
N ALA A 134 22.76 -53.18 -18.19
CA ALA A 134 21.44 -52.82 -17.73
C ALA A 134 20.71 -54.02 -17.09
N ARG A 135 20.31 -53.88 -15.83
CA ARG A 135 18.99 -54.21 -15.25
C ARG A 135 19.05 -54.19 -13.71
N GLU A 136 18.36 -53.20 -13.13
CA GLU A 136 17.50 -53.26 -11.93
C GLU A 136 17.09 -51.79 -11.64
N ALA A 137 15.96 -51.30 -12.15
CA ALA A 137 14.65 -51.44 -11.51
C ALA A 137 14.70 -51.12 -10.00
N GLY A 138 14.81 -49.83 -9.67
CA GLY A 138 14.80 -49.36 -8.28
C GLY A 138 14.68 -47.84 -8.17
N GLY A 139 13.84 -47.22 -9.00
CA GLY A 139 13.43 -45.84 -8.76
C GLY A 139 12.62 -45.80 -7.48
N ARG A 140 13.16 -45.18 -6.42
CA ARG A 140 12.44 -44.99 -5.17
C ARG A 140 11.19 -44.15 -5.43
N ASP A 141 10.02 -44.74 -5.23
CA ASP A 141 8.73 -44.06 -5.33
C ASP A 141 8.52 -43.21 -4.07
N PHE A 142 9.03 -41.97 -4.08
CA PHE A 142 8.93 -41.04 -2.95
C PHE A 142 7.47 -40.80 -2.49
N VAL A 143 6.49 -40.99 -3.37
CA VAL A 143 5.06 -40.88 -3.02
C VAL A 143 4.59 -42.07 -2.18
N ARG A 144 5.06 -43.29 -2.48
CA ARG A 144 4.75 -44.49 -1.69
C ARG A 144 5.51 -44.52 -0.37
N GLU A 145 6.76 -44.07 -0.39
CA GLU A 145 7.60 -43.95 0.80
C GLU A 145 7.00 -42.95 1.80
N ASN A 146 6.66 -41.73 1.35
CA ASN A 146 5.93 -40.76 2.17
C ASN A 146 4.56 -41.26 2.64
N ALA A 147 3.80 -41.96 1.79
CA ALA A 147 2.52 -42.54 2.20
C ALA A 147 2.71 -43.59 3.31
N SER A 148 3.76 -44.41 3.23
CA SER A 148 4.08 -45.38 4.28
C SER A 148 4.59 -44.73 5.57
N GLU A 149 5.36 -43.65 5.48
CA GLU A 149 5.81 -42.87 6.65
C GLU A 149 4.64 -42.17 7.38
N VAL A 150 3.64 -41.69 6.62
CA VAL A 150 2.46 -41.02 7.18
C VAL A 150 1.40 -42.02 7.69
N VAL A 151 1.30 -43.21 7.08
CA VAL A 151 0.37 -44.27 7.51
C VAL A 151 0.95 -45.10 8.66
N ILE A 152 2.28 -45.19 8.80
CA ILE A 152 2.95 -45.84 9.93
C ILE A 152 3.50 -44.79 10.92
N PRO A 153 2.64 -44.20 11.76
CA PRO A 153 3.08 -43.80 13.09
C PRO A 153 2.09 -44.33 14.14
N ALA A 154 2.15 -45.62 14.48
CA ALA A 154 1.27 -46.17 15.52
C ALA A 154 1.80 -47.37 16.33
N SER A 155 3.12 -47.60 16.45
CA SER A 155 3.57 -48.72 17.32
C SER A 155 4.87 -48.55 18.12
N LYS A 156 5.53 -47.39 18.10
CA LYS A 156 6.69 -47.15 19.00
C LYS A 156 6.68 -45.72 19.53
N GLY A 157 5.76 -45.43 20.47
CA GLY A 157 5.82 -44.20 21.28
C GLY A 157 4.49 -43.63 21.77
N ALA A 158 3.36 -44.00 21.17
CA ALA A 158 2.07 -43.34 21.45
C ALA A 158 1.20 -43.98 22.55
N HIS A 159 1.55 -45.17 23.06
CA HIS A 159 0.73 -45.89 24.06
C HIS A 159 1.40 -46.14 25.42
N ALA A 160 2.61 -45.62 25.66
CA ALA A 160 3.29 -45.77 26.95
C ALA A 160 3.16 -44.54 27.89
N LEU A 161 2.45 -43.49 27.49
CA LEU A 161 2.23 -42.27 28.28
C LEU A 161 0.83 -42.16 28.90
N ARG A 162 0.02 -43.22 28.82
CA ARG A 162 -1.26 -43.30 29.54
C ARG A 162 -1.10 -43.99 30.89
N LYS A 163 -0.01 -43.69 31.60
CA LYS A 163 0.17 -44.05 33.00
C LYS A 163 -0.13 -42.83 33.85
N GLU A 164 -1.25 -42.94 34.54
CA GLU A 164 -1.77 -42.05 35.56
C GLU A 164 -0.66 -41.73 36.59
N SER A 165 -0.22 -40.48 36.61
CA SER A 165 0.34 -39.83 37.79
C SER A 165 0.12 -38.33 37.62
N ALA A 166 -0.84 -37.84 38.39
CA ALA A 166 -0.96 -36.44 38.73
C ALA A 166 0.29 -36.04 39.53
N SER A 167 1.34 -35.65 38.82
CA SER A 167 2.33 -34.70 39.32
C SER A 167 2.18 -33.46 38.46
N GLU A 168 1.34 -32.53 38.90
CA GLU A 168 1.29 -31.16 38.39
C GLU A 168 2.59 -30.44 38.75
N GLU A 169 3.71 -30.85 38.16
CA GLU A 169 4.91 -30.04 38.15
C GLU A 169 4.63 -28.92 37.14
N PRO A 170 4.52 -27.64 37.57
CA PRO A 170 4.31 -26.56 36.63
C PRO A 170 5.46 -26.58 35.65
N ALA A 171 5.16 -26.82 34.37
CA ALA A 171 6.15 -26.86 33.30
C ALA A 171 7.11 -25.68 33.49
N GLN A 172 8.39 -25.97 33.76
CA GLN A 172 9.37 -24.96 34.17
C GLN A 172 9.47 -23.92 33.05
N LYS A 173 8.84 -22.77 33.27
CA LYS A 173 8.77 -21.67 32.30
C LYS A 173 10.19 -21.12 32.14
N HIS A 174 10.65 -20.96 30.91
CA HIS A 174 11.93 -20.30 30.64
C HIS A 174 11.93 -18.88 31.23
N GLY A 175 13.08 -18.34 31.66
CA GLY A 175 13.16 -17.03 32.34
C GLY A 175 12.70 -15.81 31.52
N ASN A 176 12.42 -16.03 30.23
CA ASN A 176 11.85 -15.04 29.31
C ASN A 176 10.36 -15.31 28.99
N PHE A 177 9.73 -16.22 29.71
CA PHE A 177 8.32 -16.51 29.54
C PHE A 177 7.50 -15.27 29.90
N GLY A 178 6.63 -14.84 28.98
CA GLY A 178 5.88 -13.59 29.10
C GLY A 178 6.66 -12.33 28.70
N LYS A 179 7.95 -12.40 28.40
CA LYS A 179 8.72 -11.27 27.85
C LYS A 179 8.64 -11.29 26.33
N VAL A 180 8.37 -10.13 25.74
CA VAL A 180 8.38 -9.95 24.29
C VAL A 180 9.84 -9.98 23.79
N PRO A 181 10.18 -10.83 22.80
CA PRO A 181 11.50 -10.83 22.18
C PRO A 181 11.92 -9.46 21.64
N VAL A 182 13.22 -9.15 21.76
CA VAL A 182 13.81 -7.85 21.36
C VAL A 182 13.47 -7.49 19.91
N TYR A 183 13.57 -8.43 18.98
CA TYR A 183 13.27 -8.17 17.56
C TYR A 183 11.82 -7.71 17.30
N LEU A 184 10.85 -8.12 18.13
CA LEU A 184 9.47 -7.64 18.01
C LEU A 184 9.31 -6.22 18.57
N GLN A 185 10.13 -5.85 19.54
CA GLN A 185 10.20 -4.48 20.05
C GLN A 185 10.83 -3.57 19.01
N ASP A 186 11.97 -3.98 18.45
CA ASP A 186 12.66 -3.26 17.37
C ASP A 186 11.76 -3.08 16.16
N ARG A 187 11.04 -4.13 15.77
CA ARG A 187 10.09 -4.06 14.65
C ARG A 187 8.94 -3.08 14.93
N LYS A 188 8.45 -2.97 16.16
CA LYS A 188 7.44 -1.98 16.53
C LYS A 188 7.98 -0.57 16.46
N MET A 189 9.22 -0.35 16.92
CA MET A 189 9.88 0.95 16.83
C MET A 189 10.07 1.36 15.37
N GLN A 190 10.59 0.49 14.52
CA GLN A 190 10.74 0.73 13.09
C GLN A 190 9.41 1.06 12.42
N MET A 191 8.34 0.33 12.73
CA MET A 191 7.01 0.62 12.18
C MET A 191 6.47 1.97 12.65
N ALA A 192 6.74 2.35 13.89
CA ALA A 192 6.34 3.65 14.44
C ALA A 192 7.13 4.81 13.80
N GLU A 193 8.43 4.64 13.58
CA GLU A 193 9.29 5.60 12.87
C GLU A 193 8.80 5.80 11.43
N LEU A 194 8.60 4.72 10.68
CA LEU A 194 8.08 4.79 9.31
C LEU A 194 6.68 5.43 9.24
N GLU A 195 5.81 5.17 10.21
CA GLU A 195 4.50 5.81 10.27
C GLU A 195 4.60 7.31 10.59
N ALA A 196 5.53 7.70 11.47
CA ALA A 196 5.79 9.11 11.77
C ALA A 196 6.35 9.85 10.55
N GLU A 197 7.32 9.26 9.85
CA GLU A 197 7.85 9.79 8.59
C GLU A 197 6.76 9.92 7.53
N ARG A 198 5.89 8.90 7.39
CA ARG A 198 4.76 8.95 6.46
C ARG A 198 3.78 10.06 6.82
N ARG A 199 3.48 10.27 8.11
CA ARG A 199 2.60 11.35 8.57
C ARG A 199 3.23 12.72 8.28
N ALA A 200 4.51 12.90 8.58
CA ALA A 200 5.23 14.13 8.26
C ALA A 200 5.22 14.41 6.75
N ALA A 201 5.48 13.39 5.93
CA ALA A 201 5.44 13.52 4.47
C ALA A 201 4.04 13.88 3.95
N LEU A 202 2.96 13.38 4.57
CA LEU A 202 1.59 13.77 4.24
C LEU A 202 1.30 15.22 4.66
N GLU A 203 1.77 15.64 5.84
CA GLU A 203 1.64 17.02 6.30
C GLU A 203 2.41 17.99 5.39
N ASP A 204 3.57 17.59 4.87
CA ASP A 204 4.32 18.34 3.87
C ASP A 204 3.65 18.31 2.49
N ALA A 205 3.05 17.19 2.09
CA ALA A 205 2.31 17.08 0.82
C ALA A 205 1.04 17.94 0.79
N ASP A 206 0.41 18.17 1.95
CA ASP A 206 -0.70 19.10 2.10
C ASP A 206 -0.30 20.56 1.83
N VAL A 207 1.00 20.88 1.82
CA VAL A 207 1.52 22.22 1.52
C VAL A 207 1.81 22.33 0.02
N PRO A 208 1.07 23.16 -0.73
CA PRO A 208 1.34 23.35 -2.15
C PRO A 208 2.76 23.87 -2.40
N PRO A 209 3.38 23.51 -3.54
CA PRO A 209 4.71 24.00 -3.90
C PRO A 209 4.74 25.54 -3.95
N GLY A 210 5.79 26.14 -3.40
CA GLY A 210 5.93 27.60 -3.30
C GLY A 210 5.16 28.24 -2.13
N MET A 211 4.48 27.45 -1.30
CA MET A 211 3.89 27.92 -0.04
C MET A 211 4.72 27.43 1.16
N LYS A 212 4.62 28.14 2.29
CA LYS A 212 5.19 27.79 3.59
C LYS A 212 4.12 27.94 4.67
N VAL A 213 4.08 27.03 5.63
CA VAL A 213 3.29 27.21 6.86
C VAL A 213 4.00 28.26 7.74
N LEU A 214 3.25 29.30 8.13
CA LEU A 214 3.75 30.33 9.03
C LEU A 214 3.92 29.75 10.45
N THR A 215 5.04 30.01 11.11
CA THR A 215 5.24 29.54 12.49
C THR A 215 4.34 30.31 13.46
N GLU A 216 4.01 29.70 14.60
CA GLU A 216 3.15 30.34 15.61
C GLU A 216 3.66 31.71 16.10
N PRO A 217 4.96 31.93 16.42
CA PRO A 217 5.43 33.24 16.85
C PRO A 217 5.35 34.29 15.73
N GLU A 218 5.74 33.95 14.50
CA GLU A 218 5.62 34.84 13.33
C GLU A 218 4.14 35.23 13.09
N ARG A 219 3.22 34.26 13.24
CA ARG A 219 1.78 34.50 13.12
C ARG A 219 1.29 35.48 14.17
N LEU A 220 1.69 35.31 15.43
CA LEU A 220 1.29 36.20 16.51
C LEU A 220 1.81 37.63 16.31
N GLN A 221 3.06 37.77 15.87
CA GLN A 221 3.62 39.09 15.53
C GLN A 221 2.80 39.79 14.44
N MET A 222 2.42 39.07 13.39
CA MET A 222 1.61 39.63 12.31
C MET A 222 0.19 40.00 12.77
N VAL A 223 -0.43 39.17 13.62
CA VAL A 223 -1.73 39.50 14.24
C VAL A 223 -1.63 40.77 15.08
N GLN A 224 -0.54 40.95 15.85
CA GLN A 224 -0.30 42.18 16.63
C GLN A 224 -0.19 43.41 15.72
N GLN A 225 0.65 43.34 14.68
CA GLN A 225 0.82 44.44 13.71
C GLN A 225 -0.50 44.80 13.01
N LEU A 226 -1.31 43.78 12.64
CA LEU A 226 -2.62 44.01 12.03
C LEU A 226 -3.61 44.63 13.02
N ALA A 227 -3.57 44.25 14.30
CA ALA A 227 -4.41 44.86 15.33
C ALA A 227 -4.03 46.34 15.59
N GLU A 228 -2.74 46.65 15.61
CA GLU A 228 -2.26 48.03 15.73
C GLU A 228 -2.68 48.90 14.54
N THR A 229 -2.51 48.39 13.32
CA THR A 229 -2.94 49.12 12.11
C THR A 229 -4.45 49.29 12.05
N LYS A 230 -5.24 48.29 12.49
CA LYS A 230 -6.69 48.43 12.63
C LYS A 230 -7.05 49.60 13.56
N ALA A 231 -6.47 49.64 14.76
CA ALA A 231 -6.74 50.69 15.73
C ALA A 231 -6.34 52.10 15.20
N GLN A 232 -5.25 52.18 14.44
CA GLN A 232 -4.84 53.43 13.77
C GLN A 232 -5.87 53.90 12.75
N VAL A 233 -6.33 53.01 11.86
CA VAL A 233 -7.34 53.34 10.83
C VAL A 233 -8.67 53.72 11.47
N GLU A 234 -9.11 53.01 12.50
CA GLU A 234 -10.32 53.37 13.27
C GLU A 234 -10.20 54.76 13.90
N THR A 235 -9.05 55.08 14.47
CA THR A 235 -8.77 56.41 15.04
C THR A 235 -8.81 57.50 13.96
N GLU A 236 -8.33 57.22 12.75
CA GLU A 236 -8.41 58.15 11.61
C GLU A 236 -9.84 58.34 11.11
N LEU A 237 -10.64 57.28 11.08
CA LEU A 237 -12.06 57.32 10.77
C LEU A 237 -12.84 58.15 11.80
N GLN A 238 -12.54 57.99 13.08
CA GLN A 238 -13.14 58.77 14.17
C GLN A 238 -12.79 60.26 14.12
N LYS A 239 -11.65 60.64 13.54
CA LYS A 239 -11.24 62.05 13.35
C LYS A 239 -11.99 62.76 12.22
N LEU A 240 -12.73 62.03 11.37
CA LEU A 240 -13.51 62.63 10.30
C LEU A 240 -14.71 63.40 10.87
N PRO A 241 -15.14 64.51 10.23
CA PRO A 241 -16.35 65.20 10.63
C PRO A 241 -17.58 64.29 10.46
N PHE A 242 -18.60 64.51 11.29
CA PHE A 242 -19.84 63.72 11.26
C PHE A 242 -20.54 63.76 9.89
N THR A 243 -20.51 64.92 9.22
CA THR A 243 -21.04 65.11 7.86
C THR A 243 -19.89 65.24 6.86
N VAL A 244 -19.98 64.46 5.78
CA VAL A 244 -18.95 64.38 4.72
C VAL A 244 -19.52 65.05 3.46
N GLU A 245 -19.27 66.34 3.28
CA GLU A 245 -19.92 67.12 2.22
C GLU A 245 -19.11 67.18 0.93
N THR A 246 -17.78 67.28 1.05
CA THR A 246 -16.92 67.47 -0.11
C THR A 246 -16.54 66.11 -0.74
N PRO A 247 -16.40 66.02 -2.08
CA PRO A 247 -16.02 64.78 -2.75
C PRO A 247 -14.64 64.28 -2.32
N SER A 248 -13.74 65.18 -1.87
CA SER A 248 -12.43 64.80 -1.33
C SER A 248 -12.57 64.06 0.01
N GLN A 249 -13.41 64.55 0.91
CA GLN A 249 -13.67 63.89 2.19
C GLN A 249 -14.37 62.53 1.99
N ILE A 250 -15.28 62.42 1.01
CA ILE A 250 -15.93 61.15 0.65
C ILE A 250 -14.89 60.11 0.22
N LYS A 251 -13.98 60.48 -0.70
CA LYS A 251 -12.89 59.60 -1.14
C LYS A 251 -11.97 59.20 0.01
N ARG A 252 -11.65 60.14 0.90
CA ARG A 252 -10.83 59.87 2.09
C ARG A 252 -11.52 58.86 3.03
N LYS A 253 -12.81 59.04 3.30
CA LYS A 253 -13.61 58.11 4.11
C LYS A 253 -13.64 56.72 3.47
N GLN A 254 -13.96 56.64 2.19
CA GLN A 254 -13.99 55.37 1.44
C GLN A 254 -12.64 54.66 1.49
N GLY A 255 -11.54 55.37 1.25
CA GLY A 255 -10.19 54.80 1.34
C GLY A 255 -9.85 54.25 2.73
N LEU A 256 -10.30 54.91 3.80
CA LEU A 256 -10.12 54.40 5.17
C LEU A 256 -11.00 53.18 5.46
N GLU A 257 -12.25 53.19 4.99
CA GLU A 257 -13.16 52.04 5.13
C GLU A 257 -12.68 50.82 4.36
N ASP A 258 -12.16 51.01 3.15
CA ASP A 258 -11.63 49.91 2.33
C ASP A 258 -10.35 49.34 2.96
N ARG A 259 -9.45 50.22 3.45
CA ARG A 259 -8.28 49.77 4.22
C ARG A 259 -8.66 49.04 5.50
N LEU A 260 -9.71 49.49 6.20
CA LEU A 260 -10.21 48.81 7.39
C LEU A 260 -10.69 47.40 7.06
N LYS A 261 -11.47 47.23 5.97
CA LYS A 261 -11.92 45.92 5.49
C LYS A 261 -10.74 45.00 5.13
N GLU A 262 -9.74 45.51 4.42
CA GLU A 262 -8.54 44.74 4.06
C GLU A 262 -7.80 44.22 5.30
N VAL A 263 -7.64 45.07 6.32
CA VAL A 263 -6.99 44.67 7.59
C VAL A 263 -7.84 43.65 8.35
N GLU A 264 -9.16 43.79 8.37
CA GLU A 264 -10.06 42.82 9.01
C GLU A 264 -10.05 41.46 8.30
N ASP A 265 -10.01 41.44 6.97
CA ASP A 265 -9.89 40.22 6.19
C ASP A 265 -8.52 39.55 6.41
N ALA A 266 -7.45 40.33 6.49
CA ALA A 266 -6.13 39.82 6.88
C ALA A 266 -6.16 39.20 8.29
N LEU A 267 -6.75 39.88 9.28
CA LEU A 267 -6.93 39.34 10.64
C LEU A 267 -7.74 38.04 10.63
N ARG A 268 -8.80 37.95 9.83
CA ARG A 268 -9.58 36.72 9.67
C ARG A 268 -8.74 35.57 9.11
N VAL A 269 -7.82 35.84 8.18
CA VAL A 269 -6.90 34.82 7.65
C VAL A 269 -5.86 34.41 8.69
N PHE A 270 -5.20 35.37 9.35
CA PHE A 270 -4.12 35.09 10.30
C PHE A 270 -4.59 34.60 11.68
N SER A 271 -5.86 34.82 12.03
CA SER A 271 -6.46 34.27 13.25
C SER A 271 -6.56 32.73 13.23
N ARG A 272 -6.55 32.11 12.04
CA ARG A 272 -6.55 30.65 11.89
C ARG A 272 -5.27 30.04 12.48
N LYS A 273 -5.37 28.83 13.03
CA LYS A 273 -4.21 28.13 13.63
C LYS A 273 -3.12 27.79 12.61
N ARG A 274 -3.51 27.39 11.39
CA ARG A 274 -2.60 27.02 10.31
C ARG A 274 -2.77 28.00 9.15
N VAL A 275 -1.72 28.74 8.82
CA VAL A 275 -1.72 29.76 7.76
C VAL A 275 -0.59 29.47 6.79
N LEU A 276 -0.92 29.48 5.49
CA LEU A 276 0.04 29.29 4.41
C LEU A 276 0.36 30.64 3.79
N VAL A 277 1.65 30.93 3.62
CA VAL A 277 2.15 32.15 2.97
C VAL A 277 3.03 31.74 1.80
N ARG A 278 2.97 32.52 0.71
CA ARG A 278 3.81 32.32 -0.46
C ARG A 278 5.27 32.61 -0.08
N LYS A 279 6.17 31.68 -0.44
CA LYS A 279 7.62 31.84 -0.30
C LYS A 279 8.17 32.86 -1.30
#